data_AF-A0A367IM27-F1
#
_entry.id   AF-A0A367IM27-F1
#
_cell.length_a   1.000
_cell.length_b   1.000
_cell.length_c   1.000
_cell.angle_alpha   90.00
_cell.angle_beta   90.00
_cell.angle_gamma   90.00
#
_symmetry.space_group_name_H-M   'P 1'
#
loop_
_entity.id
_entity.type
_entity.pdbx_description
1 polymer ?
#
loop_
_entity_poly.entity_id
_entity_poly.type
_entity_poly.pdbx_seq_one_letter_code
_entity_poly.pdbx_strand_id
1 'polypeptide(L)'
;KKEGWFKRFYRRHKKWFHLCYFLIFTGYLAASYALQVPKGYNQENLVLGLIYAFFCLKFAFKYIPTTVVTKPWNACIRTIAKPLERVPKHILHIAYGFFVLAVIVITAFSLPERPESTRIQRLIALFGLIVFLVVLYATSNNRKAINWNTVFSGMLIQFILALFVFRSSVGHDIFAWASKFAQGYLDKATNGAAFVFGNAAVQSNVFAITVYPALIFFAATVQILYYINALQWVLQKCATIFMTLFKMSGAEAVVA
;
A
#
# COMPACT_ATOMS: atom_id res chain seq x y z
N LYS A 1 37.58 15.62 -3.92
CA LYS A 1 37.43 16.13 -2.53
C LYS A 1 37.79 15.00 -1.54
N LYS A 2 38.88 15.13 -0.77
CA LYS A 2 39.29 14.13 0.23
C LYS A 2 38.15 13.95 1.25
N GLU A 3 37.69 12.71 1.49
CA GLU A 3 36.66 12.44 2.48
C GLU A 3 37.15 12.85 3.88
N GLY A 4 36.43 13.78 4.52
CA GLY A 4 36.71 14.23 5.88
C GLY A 4 36.81 13.05 6.86
N TRP A 5 37.68 13.17 7.86
CA TRP A 5 37.96 12.13 8.85
C TRP A 5 36.68 11.51 9.44
N PHE A 6 35.67 12.35 9.72
CA PHE A 6 34.36 11.93 10.23
C PHE A 6 33.61 10.98 9.28
N LYS A 7 33.64 11.23 7.96
CA LYS A 7 33.00 10.34 6.96
C LYS A 7 33.69 8.98 6.90
N ARG A 8 35.03 8.95 7.02
CA ARG A 8 35.81 7.70 7.04
C ARG A 8 35.55 6.91 8.33
N PHE A 9 35.50 7.59 9.48
CA PHE A 9 35.16 6.99 10.76
C PHE A 9 33.74 6.41 10.78
N TYR A 10 32.76 7.18 10.31
CA TYR A 10 31.37 6.75 10.18
C TYR A 10 31.24 5.55 9.22
N ARG A 11 31.94 5.54 8.08
CA ARG A 11 31.92 4.40 7.16
C ARG A 11 32.45 3.11 7.81
N ARG A 12 33.50 3.22 8.63
CA ARG A 12 34.11 2.07 9.33
C ARG A 12 33.21 1.50 10.41
N HIS A 13 32.52 2.35 11.17
CA HIS A 13 31.66 1.96 12.29
C HIS A 13 30.16 2.03 11.97
N LYS A 14 29.79 2.10 10.69
CA LYS A 14 28.42 2.35 10.23
C LYS A 14 27.39 1.40 10.85
N LYS A 15 27.76 0.11 11.00
CA LYS A 15 26.90 -0.91 11.62
C LYS A 15 26.62 -0.61 13.09
N TRP A 16 27.64 -0.21 13.85
CA TRP A 16 27.53 0.16 15.26
C TRP A 16 26.75 1.46 15.47
N PHE A 17 27.01 2.49 14.66
CA PHE A 17 26.23 3.74 14.71
C PHE A 17 24.74 3.49 14.48
N HIS A 18 24.41 2.65 13.50
CA HIS A 18 23.04 2.27 13.21
C HIS A 18 22.40 1.47 14.35
N LEU A 19 23.14 0.55 14.97
CA LEU A 19 22.65 -0.24 16.11
C LEU A 19 22.45 0.61 17.36
N CYS A 20 23.36 1.54 17.66
CA CYS A 20 23.20 2.50 18.76
C CYS A 20 21.99 3.41 18.54
N TYR A 21 21.83 3.97 17.33
CA TYR A 21 20.66 4.80 17.00
C TYR A 21 19.36 4.01 17.14
N PHE A 22 19.36 2.76 16.67
CA PHE A 22 18.23 1.85 16.83
C PHE A 22 17.90 1.64 18.31
N LEU A 23 18.88 1.28 19.14
CA LEU A 23 18.68 1.07 20.58
C LEU A 23 18.16 2.32 21.30
N ILE A 24 18.72 3.49 21.03
CA ILE A 24 18.25 4.75 21.63
C ILE A 24 16.79 5.00 21.25
N PHE A 25 16.45 4.81 19.97
CA PHE A 25 15.11 5.03 19.47
C PHE A 25 14.11 3.96 19.99
N THR A 26 14.54 2.71 20.14
CA THR A 26 13.76 1.64 20.80
C THR A 26 13.49 1.97 22.26
N GLY A 27 14.49 2.48 22.98
CA GLY A 27 14.36 2.85 24.39
C GLY A 27 13.44 4.05 24.58
N TYR A 28 13.56 5.06 23.72
CA TYR A 28 12.64 6.22 23.71
C TYR A 28 11.20 5.78 23.46
N LEU A 29 10.98 4.90 22.49
CA LEU A 29 9.64 4.39 22.18
C LEU A 29 9.08 3.54 23.32
N ALA A 30 9.87 2.62 23.87
CA ALA A 30 9.46 1.81 25.02
C ALA A 30 9.10 2.67 26.24
N ALA A 31 9.88 3.72 26.52
CA ALA A 31 9.60 4.68 27.58
C ALA A 31 8.30 5.48 27.33
N SER A 32 8.09 5.95 26.10
CA SER A 32 6.86 6.63 25.69
C SER A 32 5.64 5.72 25.87
N TYR A 33 5.68 4.48 25.37
CA TYR A 33 4.57 3.54 25.54
C TYR A 33 4.35 3.17 27.02
N ALA A 34 5.42 2.96 27.80
CA ALA A 34 5.32 2.66 29.24
C ALA A 34 4.62 3.78 30.04
N LEU A 35 4.90 5.05 29.72
CA LEU A 35 4.27 6.21 30.35
C LEU A 35 2.79 6.41 29.93
N GLN A 36 2.39 5.87 28.78
CA GLN A 36 1.01 5.96 28.28
C GLN A 36 0.12 4.76 28.64
N VAL A 37 0.66 3.64 29.13
CA VAL A 37 -0.14 2.48 29.60
C VAL A 37 -1.30 2.89 30.52
N PRO A 38 -1.14 3.82 31.50
CA PRO A 38 -2.26 4.23 32.35
C PRO A 38 -3.23 5.25 31.71
N LYS A 39 -2.94 5.84 30.54
CA LYS A 39 -3.70 6.97 29.95
C LYS A 39 -4.54 6.59 28.71
N GLY A 40 -4.47 5.35 28.26
CA GLY A 40 -5.22 4.88 27.09
C GLY A 40 -4.58 5.23 25.74
N TYR A 41 -5.37 5.14 24.67
CA TYR A 41 -4.91 5.30 23.28
C TYR A 41 -4.48 6.75 22.98
N ASN A 42 -3.25 6.94 22.50
CA ASN A 42 -2.74 8.24 22.05
C ASN A 42 -2.24 8.15 20.59
N GLN A 43 -2.78 9.00 19.72
CA GLN A 43 -2.47 9.03 18.30
C GLN A 43 -1.02 9.46 18.00
N GLU A 44 -0.40 10.23 18.90
CA GLU A 44 1.00 10.69 18.75
C GLU A 44 1.98 9.53 18.89
N ASN A 45 1.73 8.62 19.82
CA ASN A 45 2.51 7.39 19.98
C ASN A 45 2.37 6.45 18.79
N LEU A 46 1.21 6.46 18.14
CA LEU A 46 0.99 5.68 16.93
C LEU A 46 1.86 6.20 15.79
N VAL A 47 1.94 7.52 15.59
CA VAL A 47 2.84 8.14 14.61
C VAL A 47 4.29 7.75 14.89
N LEU A 48 4.74 7.86 16.14
CA LEU A 48 6.08 7.44 16.56
C LEU A 48 6.32 5.93 16.31
N GLY A 49 5.32 5.09 16.59
CA GLY A 49 5.31 3.67 16.29
C GLY A 49 5.45 3.36 14.81
N LEU A 50 4.77 4.12 13.94
CA LEU A 50 4.87 3.94 12.49
C LEU A 50 6.22 4.38 11.93
N ILE A 51 6.75 5.50 12.42
CA ILE A 51 8.12 5.93 12.09
C ILE A 51 9.12 4.85 12.51
N TYR A 52 8.95 4.29 13.72
CA TYR A 52 9.78 3.20 14.21
C TYR A 52 9.65 1.93 13.39
N ALA A 53 8.43 1.50 13.06
CA ALA A 53 8.17 0.36 12.21
C ALA A 53 8.81 0.55 10.83
N PHE A 54 8.73 1.74 10.26
CA PHE A 54 9.39 2.09 8.99
C PHE A 54 10.91 1.95 9.09
N PHE A 55 11.54 2.48 10.14
CA PHE A 55 12.98 2.30 10.34
C PHE A 55 13.33 0.82 10.56
N CYS A 56 12.59 0.10 11.39
CA CYS A 56 12.77 -1.35 11.59
C CYS A 56 12.73 -2.11 10.27
N LEU A 57 11.72 -1.86 9.43
CA LEU A 57 11.58 -2.46 8.11
C LEU A 57 12.78 -2.10 7.22
N LYS A 58 13.14 -0.83 7.12
CA LYS A 58 14.28 -0.37 6.32
C LYS A 58 15.59 -1.01 6.78
N PHE A 59 15.77 -1.17 8.09
CA PHE A 59 16.91 -1.87 8.69
C PHE A 59 16.88 -3.37 8.39
N ALA A 60 15.74 -4.04 8.62
CA ALA A 60 15.55 -5.45 8.33
C ALA A 60 15.88 -5.76 6.86
N PHE A 61 15.30 -5.03 5.90
CA PHE A 61 15.58 -5.24 4.47
C PHE A 61 17.01 -4.90 4.04
N LYS A 62 17.76 -4.12 4.84
CA LYS A 62 19.15 -3.76 4.54
C LYS A 62 20.15 -4.78 5.08
N TYR A 63 19.86 -5.40 6.23
CA TYR A 63 20.78 -6.31 6.92
C TYR A 63 20.39 -7.78 6.80
N ILE A 64 19.10 -8.08 6.67
CA ILE A 64 18.62 -9.43 6.44
C ILE A 64 18.64 -9.67 4.92
N PRO A 65 19.44 -10.63 4.42
CA PRO A 65 19.43 -10.93 3.00
C PRO A 65 18.05 -11.47 2.61
N THR A 66 17.50 -10.94 1.52
CA THR A 66 16.18 -11.34 1.01
C THR A 66 16.12 -12.82 0.61
N THR A 67 17.27 -13.51 0.53
CA THR A 67 17.40 -14.95 0.27
C THR A 67 16.61 -15.82 1.23
N VAL A 68 16.39 -15.37 2.46
CA VAL A 68 15.58 -16.10 3.46
C VAL A 68 14.12 -16.21 3.01
N VAL A 69 13.59 -15.16 2.38
CA VAL A 69 12.20 -15.13 1.88
C VAL A 69 12.12 -15.62 0.44
N THR A 70 13.05 -15.21 -0.42
CA THR A 70 12.98 -15.49 -1.86
C THR A 70 13.26 -16.95 -2.21
N LYS A 71 14.13 -17.66 -1.49
CA LYS A 71 14.40 -19.09 -1.75
C LYS A 71 13.17 -19.98 -1.53
N PRO A 72 12.50 -19.98 -0.37
CA PRO A 72 11.30 -20.79 -0.16
C PRO A 72 10.14 -20.33 -1.06
N TRP A 73 10.02 -19.01 -1.27
CA TRP A 73 9.00 -18.45 -2.17
C TRP A 73 9.18 -18.94 -3.62
N ASN A 74 10.40 -18.86 -4.15
CA ASN A 74 10.70 -19.35 -5.50
C ASN A 74 10.58 -20.87 -5.59
N ALA A 75 10.90 -21.61 -4.54
CA ALA A 75 10.67 -23.05 -4.49
C ALA A 75 9.18 -23.38 -4.59
N CYS A 76 8.34 -22.68 -3.82
CA CYS A 76 6.89 -22.84 -3.85
C CYS A 76 6.32 -22.50 -5.25
N ILE A 77 6.71 -21.35 -5.80
CA ILE A 77 6.30 -20.94 -7.15
C ILE A 77 6.73 -21.98 -8.19
N ARG A 78 7.97 -22.47 -8.16
CA ARG A 78 8.44 -23.47 -9.13
C ARG A 78 7.67 -24.78 -8.99
N THR A 79 7.30 -25.19 -7.78
CA THR A 79 6.49 -26.38 -7.57
C THR A 79 5.09 -26.23 -8.18
N ILE A 80 4.47 -25.05 -8.06
CA ILE A 80 3.16 -24.75 -8.67
C ILE A 80 3.28 -24.55 -10.19
N ALA A 81 4.37 -23.96 -10.67
CA ALA A 81 4.58 -23.64 -12.08
C ALA A 81 4.95 -24.87 -12.92
N LYS A 82 5.74 -25.81 -12.39
CA LYS A 82 6.16 -27.04 -13.10
C LYS A 82 5.03 -27.83 -13.78
N PRO A 83 3.89 -28.13 -13.12
CA PRO A 83 2.77 -28.81 -13.79
C PRO A 83 2.11 -27.90 -14.84
N LEU A 84 2.09 -26.60 -14.60
CA LEU A 84 1.49 -25.59 -15.45
C LEU A 84 2.29 -25.33 -16.74
N GLU A 85 3.62 -25.49 -16.68
CA GLU A 85 4.55 -25.36 -17.82
C GLU A 85 4.40 -26.46 -18.88
N ARG A 86 3.74 -27.59 -18.54
CA ARG A 86 3.47 -28.67 -19.50
C ARG A 86 2.31 -28.36 -20.45
N VAL A 87 1.46 -27.38 -20.10
CA VAL A 87 0.30 -26.99 -20.89
C VAL A 87 0.71 -25.89 -21.89
N PRO A 88 0.23 -25.93 -23.14
CA PRO A 88 0.52 -24.86 -24.10
C PRO A 88 0.05 -23.50 -23.55
N LYS A 89 0.93 -22.49 -23.66
CA LYS A 89 0.74 -21.16 -23.05
C LYS A 89 -0.58 -20.50 -23.45
N HIS A 90 -1.05 -20.70 -24.68
CA HIS A 90 -2.31 -20.13 -25.15
C HIS A 90 -3.52 -20.64 -24.34
N ILE A 91 -3.59 -21.95 -24.11
CA ILE A 91 -4.65 -22.57 -23.29
C ILE A 91 -4.55 -22.07 -21.85
N LEU A 92 -3.33 -21.96 -21.32
CA LEU A 92 -3.12 -21.49 -19.96
C LEU A 92 -3.63 -20.05 -19.75
N HIS A 93 -3.39 -19.15 -20.69
CA HIS A 93 -3.87 -17.77 -20.60
C HIS A 93 -5.39 -17.67 -20.66
N ILE A 94 -6.04 -18.46 -21.52
CA ILE A 94 -7.50 -18.53 -21.61
C ILE A 94 -8.09 -19.13 -20.32
N ALA A 95 -7.52 -20.24 -19.85
CA ALA A 95 -7.93 -20.89 -18.61
C ALA A 95 -7.79 -19.97 -17.40
N TYR A 96 -6.72 -19.17 -17.33
CA TYR A 96 -6.53 -18.18 -16.27
C TYR A 96 -7.61 -17.09 -16.29
N GLY A 97 -7.93 -16.54 -17.46
CA GLY A 97 -9.02 -15.56 -17.59
C GLY A 97 -10.37 -16.12 -17.16
N PHE A 98 -10.68 -17.36 -17.57
CA PHE A 98 -11.90 -18.05 -17.14
C PHE A 98 -11.91 -18.30 -15.63
N PHE A 99 -10.78 -18.73 -15.06
CA PHE A 99 -10.65 -18.92 -13.62
C PHE A 99 -10.93 -17.63 -12.84
N VAL A 100 -10.35 -16.50 -13.26
CA VAL A 100 -10.59 -15.20 -12.60
C VAL A 100 -12.07 -14.81 -12.66
N LEU A 101 -12.69 -14.91 -13.84
CA LEU A 101 -14.12 -14.61 -13.99
C LEU A 101 -15.00 -15.55 -13.16
N ALA A 102 -14.69 -16.85 -13.15
CA ALA A 102 -15.39 -17.83 -12.34
C ALA A 102 -15.28 -17.50 -10.84
N VAL A 103 -14.10 -17.15 -10.35
CA VAL A 103 -13.90 -16.71 -8.96
C VAL A 103 -14.77 -15.49 -8.65
N ILE A 104 -14.76 -14.46 -9.50
CA ILE A 104 -15.57 -13.24 -9.29
C ILE A 104 -17.07 -13.57 -9.26
N VAL A 105 -17.56 -14.34 -10.24
CA VAL A 105 -18.97 -14.71 -10.36
C VAL A 105 -19.41 -15.61 -9.21
N ILE A 106 -18.66 -16.68 -8.92
CA ILE A 106 -18.98 -17.62 -7.84
C ILE A 106 -19.01 -16.87 -6.51
N THR A 107 -18.02 -16.02 -6.22
CA THR A 107 -18.02 -15.25 -4.98
C THR A 107 -19.17 -14.24 -4.93
N ALA A 108 -19.50 -13.57 -6.04
CA ALA A 108 -20.62 -12.63 -6.08
C ALA A 108 -21.98 -13.29 -5.78
N PHE A 109 -22.21 -14.53 -6.21
CA PHE A 109 -23.47 -15.25 -6.00
C PHE A 109 -23.51 -16.16 -4.77
N SER A 110 -22.35 -16.60 -4.27
CA SER A 110 -22.25 -17.44 -3.07
C SER A 110 -22.50 -16.65 -1.77
N LEU A 111 -22.25 -15.34 -1.79
CA LEU A 111 -22.43 -14.50 -0.61
C LEU A 111 -23.92 -14.27 -0.29
N PRO A 112 -24.33 -14.31 1.00
CA PRO A 112 -25.71 -14.10 1.40
C PRO A 112 -26.20 -12.70 0.99
N GLU A 113 -27.49 -12.59 0.67
CA GLU A 113 -28.11 -11.34 0.28
C GLU A 113 -28.20 -10.38 1.47
N ARG A 114 -28.00 -9.09 1.18
CA ARG A 114 -28.20 -8.00 2.14
C ARG A 114 -29.16 -7.00 1.51
N PRO A 115 -29.90 -6.20 2.31
CA PRO A 115 -30.81 -5.18 1.78
C PRO A 115 -30.11 -4.20 0.82
N GLU A 116 -28.85 -3.87 1.11
CA GLU A 116 -27.96 -3.00 0.34
C GLU A 116 -27.33 -3.70 -0.90
N SER A 117 -27.44 -5.02 -1.03
CA SER A 117 -26.76 -5.82 -2.06
C SER A 117 -27.60 -7.03 -2.48
N THR A 118 -28.64 -6.75 -3.24
CA THR A 118 -29.51 -7.74 -3.88
C THR A 118 -28.77 -8.47 -5.01
N ARG A 119 -29.21 -9.68 -5.37
CA ARG A 119 -28.63 -10.41 -6.52
C ARG A 119 -28.71 -9.63 -7.82
N ILE A 120 -29.77 -8.83 -8.00
CA ILE A 120 -29.96 -7.99 -9.19
C ILE A 120 -28.89 -6.90 -9.25
N GLN A 121 -28.61 -6.20 -8.14
CA GLN A 121 -27.54 -5.20 -8.10
C GLN A 121 -26.16 -5.81 -8.38
N ARG A 122 -25.91 -7.04 -7.92
CA ARG A 122 -24.66 -7.76 -8.22
C ARG A 122 -24.55 -8.13 -9.70
N LEU A 123 -25.65 -8.55 -10.32
CA LEU A 123 -25.71 -8.77 -11.78
C LEU A 123 -25.44 -7.48 -12.56
N ILE A 124 -26.02 -6.36 -12.15
CA ILE A 124 -25.79 -5.05 -12.76
C ILE A 124 -24.31 -4.67 -12.65
N ALA A 125 -23.68 -4.89 -11.49
CA ALA A 125 -22.25 -4.62 -11.29
C ALA A 125 -21.36 -5.52 -12.19
N LEU A 126 -21.69 -6.81 -12.32
CA LEU A 126 -20.99 -7.73 -13.22
C LEU A 126 -21.16 -7.33 -14.69
N PHE A 127 -22.36 -6.89 -15.07
CA PHE A 127 -22.61 -6.37 -16.41
C PHE A 127 -21.82 -5.08 -16.66
N GLY A 128 -21.78 -4.16 -15.69
CA GLY A 128 -20.98 -2.94 -15.77
C GLY A 128 -19.49 -3.24 -15.98
N LEU A 129 -18.95 -4.27 -15.31
CA LEU A 129 -17.58 -4.73 -15.52
C LEU A 129 -17.33 -5.18 -16.98
N ILE A 130 -18.26 -5.95 -17.57
CA ILE A 130 -18.17 -6.37 -18.98
C ILE A 130 -18.24 -5.14 -19.90
N VAL A 131 -19.15 -4.20 -19.63
CA VAL A 131 -19.28 -2.97 -20.43
C VAL A 131 -17.98 -2.16 -20.39
N PHE A 132 -17.36 -1.97 -19.22
CA PHE A 132 -16.08 -1.27 -19.13
C PHE A 132 -14.97 -1.97 -19.93
N LEU A 133 -14.88 -3.31 -19.86
CA LEU A 133 -13.90 -4.06 -20.66
C LEU A 133 -14.15 -3.91 -22.17
N VAL A 134 -15.41 -3.95 -22.61
CA VAL A 134 -15.78 -3.77 -24.03
C VAL A 134 -15.45 -2.36 -24.50
N VAL A 135 -15.76 -1.33 -23.72
CA VAL A 135 -15.43 0.07 -24.06
C VAL A 135 -13.93 0.28 -24.14
N LEU A 136 -13.16 -0.21 -23.15
CA LEU A 136 -11.70 -0.12 -23.18
C LEU A 136 -11.08 -0.88 -24.36
N TYR A 137 -11.64 -2.05 -24.71
CA TYR A 137 -11.24 -2.82 -25.88
C TYR A 137 -11.58 -2.09 -27.19
N ALA A 138 -12.76 -1.50 -27.30
CA ALA A 138 -13.23 -0.80 -28.49
C ALA A 138 -12.37 0.45 -28.77
N THR A 139 -12.06 1.22 -27.74
CA THR A 139 -11.24 2.45 -27.80
C THR A 139 -9.73 2.16 -27.84
N SER A 140 -9.30 0.90 -27.66
CA SER A 140 -7.88 0.54 -27.71
C SER A 140 -7.28 0.73 -29.10
N ASN A 141 -6.17 1.47 -29.17
CA ASN A 141 -5.43 1.71 -30.41
C ASN A 141 -4.81 0.43 -31.01
N ASN A 142 -4.39 -0.52 -30.17
CA ASN A 142 -3.81 -1.79 -30.63
C ASN A 142 -4.39 -2.99 -29.87
N ARG A 143 -5.53 -3.48 -30.38
CA ARG A 143 -6.29 -4.59 -29.80
C ARG A 143 -5.52 -5.92 -29.75
N LYS A 144 -4.55 -6.12 -30.65
CA LYS A 144 -3.74 -7.35 -30.73
C LYS A 144 -2.61 -7.39 -29.70
N ALA A 145 -2.17 -6.22 -29.23
CA ALA A 145 -1.10 -6.11 -28.24
C ALA A 145 -1.59 -6.19 -26.78
N ILE A 146 -2.91 -6.36 -26.55
CA ILE A 146 -3.48 -6.41 -25.21
C ILE A 146 -2.99 -7.67 -24.49
N ASN A 147 -2.27 -7.47 -23.39
CA ASN A 147 -1.87 -8.55 -22.50
C ASN A 147 -3.00 -8.90 -21.54
N TRP A 148 -3.86 -9.83 -21.94
CA TRP A 148 -5.00 -10.29 -21.14
C TRP A 148 -4.62 -10.85 -19.77
N ASN A 149 -3.41 -11.40 -19.61
CA ASN A 149 -2.96 -11.87 -18.30
C ASN A 149 -2.85 -10.72 -17.29
N THR A 150 -2.32 -9.57 -17.73
CA THR A 150 -2.20 -8.38 -16.88
C THR A 150 -3.57 -7.82 -16.50
N VAL A 151 -4.51 -7.80 -17.46
CA VAL A 151 -5.89 -7.35 -17.22
C VAL A 151 -6.59 -8.23 -16.18
N PHE A 152 -6.60 -9.55 -16.38
CA PHE A 152 -7.25 -10.48 -15.45
C PHE A 152 -6.55 -10.54 -14.08
N SER A 153 -5.21 -10.47 -14.03
CA SER A 153 -4.49 -10.32 -12.75
C SER A 153 -4.91 -9.05 -12.00
N GLY A 154 -5.16 -7.95 -12.73
CA GLY A 154 -5.57 -6.65 -12.16
C GLY A 154 -6.94 -6.74 -11.53
N MET A 155 -7.87 -7.29 -12.29
CA MET A 155 -9.22 -7.57 -11.81
C MET A 155 -9.20 -8.50 -10.60
N LEU A 156 -8.40 -9.57 -10.64
CA LEU A 156 -8.31 -10.53 -9.54
C LEU A 156 -7.79 -9.86 -8.26
N ILE A 157 -6.71 -9.09 -8.33
CA ILE A 157 -6.16 -8.46 -7.11
C ILE A 157 -7.05 -7.36 -6.56
N GLN A 158 -7.69 -6.55 -7.43
CA GLN A 158 -8.66 -5.55 -6.99
C GLN A 158 -9.85 -6.23 -6.30
N PHE A 159 -10.32 -7.35 -6.85
CA PHE A 159 -11.40 -8.14 -6.25
C PHE A 159 -11.00 -8.78 -4.92
N ILE A 160 -9.82 -9.41 -4.84
CA ILE A 160 -9.28 -9.98 -3.59
C ILE A 160 -9.11 -8.90 -2.53
N LEU A 161 -8.59 -7.73 -2.90
CA LEU A 161 -8.43 -6.61 -1.97
C LEU A 161 -9.79 -6.12 -1.48
N ALA A 162 -10.77 -5.97 -2.37
CA ALA A 162 -12.13 -5.57 -1.98
C ALA A 162 -12.77 -6.59 -1.02
N LEU A 163 -12.64 -7.90 -1.28
CA LEU A 163 -13.13 -8.93 -0.36
C LEU A 163 -12.40 -8.89 0.99
N PHE A 164 -11.07 -8.71 0.97
CA PHE A 164 -10.29 -8.59 2.19
C PHE A 164 -10.79 -7.42 3.03
N VAL A 165 -10.97 -6.23 2.45
CA VAL A 165 -11.38 -5.02 3.17
C VAL A 165 -12.84 -5.07 3.64
N PHE A 166 -13.77 -5.44 2.75
CA PHE A 166 -15.21 -5.33 3.04
C PHE A 166 -15.81 -6.58 3.69
N ARG A 167 -15.14 -7.74 3.63
CA ARG A 167 -15.69 -8.99 4.15
C ARG A 167 -14.93 -9.55 5.34
N SER A 168 -13.61 -9.36 5.41
CA SER A 168 -12.80 -9.82 6.54
C SER A 168 -12.90 -8.84 7.70
N SER A 169 -13.08 -9.34 8.93
CA SER A 169 -12.99 -8.52 10.15
C SER A 169 -11.60 -7.86 10.25
N VAL A 170 -10.55 -8.65 10.03
CA VAL A 170 -9.17 -8.17 10.05
C VAL A 170 -8.95 -7.06 9.02
N GLY A 171 -9.47 -7.22 7.81
CA GLY A 171 -9.30 -6.22 6.75
C GLY A 171 -10.05 -4.93 7.05
N HIS A 172 -11.28 -5.03 7.55
CA HIS A 172 -12.07 -3.90 8.00
C HIS A 172 -11.36 -3.14 9.13
N ASP A 173 -10.86 -3.84 10.15
CA ASP A 173 -10.19 -3.23 11.30
C ASP A 173 -8.90 -2.51 10.90
N ILE A 174 -8.10 -3.11 10.01
CA ILE A 174 -6.89 -2.47 9.46
C ILE A 174 -7.25 -1.19 8.70
N PHE A 175 -8.27 -1.23 7.84
CA PHE A 175 -8.68 -0.06 7.06
C PHE A 175 -9.34 1.03 7.92
N ALA A 176 -10.15 0.65 8.91
CA ALA A 176 -10.73 1.59 9.86
C ALA A 176 -9.64 2.28 10.69
N TRP A 177 -8.65 1.52 11.16
CA TRP A 177 -7.48 2.09 11.82
C TRP A 177 -6.70 3.05 10.90
N ALA A 178 -6.45 2.65 9.64
CA ALA A 178 -5.74 3.49 8.67
C ALA A 178 -6.51 4.79 8.35
N SER A 179 -7.84 4.69 8.22
CA SER A 179 -8.72 5.85 7.99
C SER A 179 -8.71 6.80 9.18
N LYS A 180 -8.85 6.29 10.41
CA LYS A 180 -8.76 7.09 11.64
C LYS A 180 -7.39 7.77 11.79
N PHE A 181 -6.33 7.05 11.42
CA PHE A 181 -4.98 7.59 11.41
C PHE A 181 -4.86 8.76 10.43
N ALA A 182 -5.30 8.58 9.18
CA ALA A 182 -5.26 9.62 8.15
C ALA A 182 -6.11 10.84 8.54
N GLN A 183 -7.33 10.62 9.04
CA GLN A 183 -8.22 11.69 9.53
C GLN A 183 -7.55 12.50 10.64
N GLY A 184 -7.15 11.86 11.75
CA GLY A 184 -6.57 12.63 12.85
C GLY A 184 -5.17 13.19 12.55
N TYR A 185 -4.48 12.71 11.50
CA TYR A 185 -3.29 13.36 10.96
C TYR A 185 -3.67 14.64 10.20
N LEU A 186 -4.65 14.59 9.29
CA LEU A 186 -5.14 15.78 8.57
C LEU A 186 -5.76 16.80 9.52
N ASP A 187 -6.42 16.38 10.60
CA ASP A 187 -6.99 17.26 11.61
C ASP A 187 -5.93 18.11 12.33
N LYS A 188 -4.66 17.68 12.36
CA LYS A 188 -3.56 18.52 12.89
C LYS A 188 -3.32 19.76 12.04
N ALA A 189 -3.69 19.74 10.77
CA ALA A 189 -3.61 20.91 9.90
C ALA A 189 -4.55 22.03 10.38
N THR A 190 -5.63 21.71 11.10
CA THR A 190 -6.55 22.68 11.70
C THR A 190 -5.83 23.61 12.68
N ASN A 191 -4.84 23.10 13.43
CA ASN A 191 -4.03 23.94 14.32
C ASN A 191 -3.17 24.95 13.53
N GLY A 192 -2.62 24.50 12.40
CA GLY A 192 -1.87 25.38 11.49
C GLY A 192 -2.78 26.42 10.83
N ALA A 193 -3.99 26.02 10.42
CA ALA A 193 -4.99 26.93 9.87
C ALA A 193 -5.42 27.98 10.91
N ALA A 194 -5.66 27.55 12.16
CA ALA A 194 -6.02 28.45 13.26
C ALA A 194 -4.89 29.44 13.58
N PHE A 195 -3.63 29.03 13.47
CA PHE A 195 -2.48 29.92 13.62
C PHE A 195 -2.41 30.99 12.52
N VAL A 196 -2.67 30.63 11.27
CA VAL A 196 -2.56 31.54 10.12
C VAL A 196 -3.78 32.45 9.97
N PHE A 197 -4.99 31.89 10.11
CA PHE A 197 -6.25 32.57 9.80
C PHE A 197 -7.07 32.96 11.04
N GLY A 198 -6.69 32.48 12.22
CA GLY A 198 -7.44 32.68 13.46
C GLY A 198 -8.58 31.67 13.67
N ASN A 199 -8.96 31.44 14.94
CA ASN A 199 -9.97 30.45 15.32
C ASN A 199 -11.37 30.72 14.73
N ALA A 200 -11.75 31.99 14.62
CA ALA A 200 -13.06 32.38 14.07
C ALA A 200 -13.18 32.01 12.58
N ALA A 201 -12.10 32.16 11.82
CA ALA A 201 -12.07 31.83 10.40
C ALA A 201 -12.17 30.31 10.18
N VAL A 202 -11.51 29.50 11.01
CA VAL A 202 -11.60 28.04 10.95
C VAL A 202 -13.01 27.55 11.30
N GLN A 203 -13.66 28.15 12.29
CA GLN A 203 -15.02 27.79 12.72
C GLN A 203 -16.11 28.22 11.72
N SER A 204 -15.80 29.15 10.81
CA SER A 204 -16.74 29.60 9.78
C SER A 204 -17.05 28.56 8.69
N ASN A 205 -16.39 27.38 8.73
CA ASN A 205 -16.57 26.27 7.79
C ASN A 205 -16.43 26.65 6.30
N VAL A 206 -15.71 27.74 6.00
CA VAL A 206 -15.36 28.06 4.61
C VAL A 206 -14.42 26.99 4.07
N PHE A 207 -14.83 26.35 2.98
CA PHE A 207 -14.13 25.23 2.34
C PHE A 207 -12.63 25.49 2.13
N ALA A 208 -12.26 26.69 1.66
CA ALA A 208 -10.87 27.05 1.42
C ALA A 208 -10.01 27.08 2.71
N ILE A 209 -10.60 27.43 3.86
CA ILE A 209 -9.90 27.55 5.15
C ILE A 209 -9.83 26.19 5.85
N THR A 210 -10.77 25.29 5.60
CA THR A 210 -10.79 23.94 6.19
C THR A 210 -10.01 22.91 5.37
N VAL A 211 -10.13 22.94 4.03
CA VAL A 211 -9.58 21.88 3.17
C VAL A 211 -8.18 22.19 2.66
N TYR A 212 -7.88 23.42 2.24
CA TYR A 212 -6.57 23.73 1.65
C TYR A 212 -5.40 23.61 2.63
N PRO A 213 -5.51 24.04 3.90
CA PRO A 213 -4.42 23.83 4.86
C PRO A 213 -4.08 22.35 5.05
N ALA A 214 -5.08 21.47 5.06
CA ALA A 214 -4.87 20.02 5.14
C ALA A 214 -4.12 19.48 3.91
N LEU A 215 -4.47 19.95 2.70
CA LEU A 215 -3.77 19.58 1.47
C LEU A 215 -2.31 20.07 1.47
N ILE A 216 -2.06 21.32 1.87
CA ILE A 216 -0.70 21.89 1.94
C ILE A 216 0.14 21.14 2.99
N PHE A 217 -0.45 20.83 4.15
CA PHE A 217 0.21 20.06 5.21
C PHE A 217 0.59 18.65 4.75
N PHE A 218 -0.31 17.96 4.06
CA PHE A 218 -0.04 16.66 3.47
C PHE A 218 1.06 16.73 2.40
N ALA A 219 0.98 17.71 1.48
CA ALA A 219 2.00 17.92 0.44
C ALA A 219 3.39 18.19 1.03
N ALA A 220 3.48 19.03 2.06
CA ALA A 220 4.74 19.30 2.77
C ALA A 220 5.32 18.02 3.40
N THR A 221 4.46 17.17 3.97
CA THR A 221 4.90 15.89 4.55
C THR A 221 5.36 14.91 3.49
N VAL A 222 4.65 14.79 2.36
CA VAL A 222 5.10 14.01 1.20
C VAL A 222 6.48 14.49 0.73
N GLN A 223 6.70 15.82 0.67
CA GLN A 223 7.98 16.40 0.30
C GLN A 223 9.11 16.04 1.28
N ILE A 224 8.83 16.08 2.60
CA ILE A 224 9.78 15.65 3.63
C ILE A 224 10.11 14.15 3.45
N LEU A 225 9.09 13.31 3.27
CA LEU A 225 9.25 11.87 3.05
C LEU A 225 10.07 11.56 1.78
N TYR A 226 9.89 12.37 0.75
CA TYR A 226 10.68 12.29 -0.48
C TYR A 226 12.13 12.72 -0.23
N TYR A 227 12.36 13.83 0.48
CA TYR A 227 13.72 14.29 0.81
C TYR A 227 14.53 13.26 1.62
N ILE A 228 13.91 12.61 2.62
CA ILE A 228 14.57 11.60 3.46
C ILE A 228 14.69 10.22 2.79
N ASN A 229 14.29 10.08 1.52
CA ASN A 229 14.26 8.83 0.78
C ASN A 229 13.38 7.74 1.40
N ALA A 230 12.30 8.13 2.09
CA ALA A 230 11.33 7.19 2.64
C ALA A 230 10.32 6.76 1.59
N LEU A 231 9.75 7.74 0.87
CA LEU A 231 8.75 7.49 -0.15
C LEU A 231 9.31 6.65 -1.30
N GLN A 232 10.51 7.00 -1.79
CA GLN A 232 11.20 6.25 -2.86
C GLN A 232 11.48 4.81 -2.45
N TRP A 233 11.84 4.58 -1.19
CA TRP A 233 12.08 3.23 -0.70
C TRP A 233 10.78 2.40 -0.71
N VAL A 234 9.67 2.98 -0.25
CA VAL A 234 8.35 2.30 -0.28
C VAL A 234 7.94 2.01 -1.72
N LEU A 235 8.00 3.02 -2.61
CA LEU A 235 7.61 2.87 -4.02
C LEU A 235 8.44 1.80 -4.74
N GLN A 236 9.75 1.72 -4.52
CA GLN A 236 10.58 0.67 -5.12
C GLN A 236 10.19 -0.74 -4.67
N LYS A 237 9.80 -0.90 -3.40
CA LYS A 237 9.35 -2.19 -2.88
C LYS A 237 7.98 -2.57 -3.44
N CYS A 238 7.03 -1.63 -3.48
CA CYS A 238 5.73 -1.83 -4.11
C CYS A 238 5.90 -2.17 -5.61
N ALA A 239 6.70 -1.41 -6.34
CA ALA A 239 6.96 -1.65 -7.76
C ALA A 239 7.54 -3.06 -8.02
N THR A 240 8.41 -3.57 -7.13
CA THR A 240 8.93 -4.94 -7.25
C THR A 240 7.82 -5.99 -7.17
N ILE A 241 6.84 -5.78 -6.28
CA ILE A 241 5.67 -6.64 -6.15
C ILE A 241 4.80 -6.54 -7.41
N PHE A 242 4.52 -5.32 -7.87
CA PHE A 242 3.69 -5.08 -9.06
C PHE A 242 4.34 -5.65 -10.34
N MET A 243 5.64 -5.45 -10.56
CA MET A 243 6.36 -6.07 -11.68
C MET A 243 6.25 -7.59 -11.66
N THR A 244 6.32 -8.21 -10.47
CA THR A 244 6.22 -9.66 -10.34
C THR A 244 4.80 -10.17 -10.63
N LEU A 245 3.78 -9.45 -10.16
CA LEU A 245 2.37 -9.85 -10.32
C LEU A 245 1.83 -9.59 -11.73
N PHE A 246 2.19 -8.46 -12.32
CA PHE A 246 1.59 -7.95 -13.55
C PHE A 246 2.47 -8.09 -14.78
N LYS A 247 3.75 -8.42 -14.62
CA LYS A 247 4.75 -8.45 -15.69
C LYS A 247 4.83 -7.12 -16.46
N MET A 248 4.53 -6.00 -15.79
CA MET A 248 4.69 -4.66 -16.34
C MET A 248 6.13 -4.16 -16.19
N SER A 249 6.47 -3.08 -16.89
CA SER A 249 7.79 -2.46 -16.76
C SER A 249 7.97 -1.82 -15.38
N GLY A 250 9.23 -1.63 -14.96
CA GLY A 250 9.52 -0.99 -13.68
C GLY A 250 9.07 0.46 -13.60
N ALA A 251 9.06 1.17 -14.74
CA ALA A 251 8.55 2.54 -14.79
C ALA A 251 7.03 2.57 -14.57
N GLU A 252 6.28 1.71 -15.26
CA GLU A 252 4.83 1.60 -15.09
C GLU A 252 4.46 1.18 -13.67
N ALA A 253 5.20 0.24 -13.08
CA ALA A 253 4.95 -0.28 -11.74
C ALA A 253 5.28 0.69 -10.59
N VAL A 254 6.10 1.73 -10.84
CA VAL A 254 6.37 2.79 -9.86
C VAL A 254 5.30 3.89 -9.92
N VAL A 255 4.72 4.09 -11.10
CA VAL A 255 3.66 5.10 -11.31
C VAL A 255 2.29 4.58 -10.86
N ALA A 256 2.01 3.29 -11.10
CA ALA A 256 0.80 2.60 -10.67
C ALA A 256 0.81 2.31 -9.15
#